data_AF-A0AAU2PD52-F1
#
_entry.id   AF-A0AAU2PD52-F1
#
_cell.length_a   1.000
_cell.length_b   1.000
_cell.length_c   1.000
_cell.angle_alpha   90.00
_cell.angle_beta   90.00
_cell.angle_gamma   90.00
#
_symmetry.space_group_name_H-M   'P 1'
#
loop_
_entity.id
_entity.type
_entity.pdbx_description
1 polymer ?
#
loop_
_entity_poly.entity_id
_entity_poly.type
_entity_poly.pdbx_seq_one_letter_code
_entity_poly.pdbx_strand_id
1 'polypeptide(L)'
;MLSLPSRSQTLRGRFEADGYLPLPGLLDPDSLTALRAEARRLELSAARRDFSMECMAGSPRHMTTLGGLQIAQESPLISGLYQGADLLAFLASVLGGEVATVGDPVERHVLNILHREGDTHGAHTDDYPLALVLFLEAPPRPEDGGVLEFSPGRQDLDELNSATTRRAHHQPGEGYLLRSDRTAHRVTPLNRPGIRRTVLNLAYTVPGRQAPTTPSASLLYG
;
A
#
# COMPACT_ATOMS: atom_id res chain seq x y z
N MET A 1 2.48 -15.21 10.29
CA MET A 1 1.79 -14.71 9.08
C MET A 1 1.49 -13.23 9.23
N LEU A 2 0.80 -12.80 10.31
CA LEU A 2 0.79 -11.41 10.78
C LEU A 2 0.78 -11.38 12.32
N SER A 3 1.45 -10.39 12.92
CA SER A 3 1.43 -10.09 14.35
C SER A 3 0.45 -8.94 14.60
N LEU A 4 -0.84 -9.26 14.68
CA LEU A 4 -1.91 -8.26 14.78
C LEU A 4 -2.03 -7.70 16.22
N PRO A 5 -2.14 -6.37 16.39
CA PRO A 5 -2.33 -5.76 17.71
C PRO A 5 -3.64 -6.18 18.39
N SER A 6 -3.62 -6.35 19.71
CA SER A 6 -4.79 -6.78 20.50
C SER A 6 -5.71 -5.64 20.99
N ARG A 7 -5.28 -4.37 20.98
CA ARG A 7 -6.03 -3.23 21.55
C ARG A 7 -6.85 -2.44 20.52
N SER A 8 -7.96 -2.99 20.07
CA SER A 8 -8.75 -2.44 18.94
C SER A 8 -9.35 -1.05 19.17
N GLN A 9 -9.87 -0.72 20.37
CA GLN A 9 -10.60 0.55 20.58
C GLN A 9 -9.69 1.79 20.53
N THR A 10 -8.47 1.71 21.07
CA THR A 10 -7.48 2.80 20.96
C THR A 10 -6.98 2.97 19.52
N LEU A 11 -6.88 1.87 18.77
CA LEU A 11 -6.45 1.89 17.37
C LEU A 11 -7.53 2.49 16.47
N ARG A 12 -8.81 2.18 16.73
CA ARG A 12 -9.95 2.80 16.03
C ARG A 12 -9.93 4.32 16.14
N GLY A 13 -9.89 4.84 17.37
CA GLY A 13 -9.92 6.29 17.59
C GLY A 13 -8.76 7.02 16.91
N ARG A 14 -7.56 6.42 16.90
CA ARG A 14 -6.41 6.95 16.15
C ARG A 14 -6.63 6.92 14.64
N PHE A 15 -7.09 5.78 14.11
CA PHE A 15 -7.31 5.64 12.68
C PHE A 15 -8.44 6.54 12.16
N GLU A 16 -9.49 6.75 12.96
CA GLU A 16 -10.58 7.67 12.63
C GLU A 16 -10.09 9.12 12.60
N ALA A 17 -9.24 9.53 13.55
CA ALA A 17 -8.70 10.89 13.61
C ALA A 17 -7.65 11.17 12.52
N ASP A 18 -6.75 10.21 12.27
CA ASP A 18 -5.56 10.43 11.46
C ASP A 18 -5.64 9.83 10.05
N GLY A 19 -6.62 8.97 9.78
CA GLY A 19 -6.72 8.22 8.52
C GLY A 19 -5.52 7.30 8.25
N TYR A 20 -4.57 7.19 9.17
CA TYR A 20 -3.32 6.46 9.05
C TYR A 20 -3.03 5.77 10.37
N LEU A 21 -2.68 4.48 10.30
CA LEU A 21 -2.34 3.69 11.47
C LEU A 21 -1.04 2.90 11.21
N PRO A 22 0.08 3.25 11.88
CA PRO A 22 1.30 2.46 11.77
C PRO A 22 1.14 1.12 12.50
N LEU A 23 1.68 0.07 11.89
CA LEU A 23 1.65 -1.31 12.37
C LEU A 23 3.08 -1.85 12.45
N PRO A 24 3.85 -1.46 13.49
CA PRO A 24 5.22 -1.95 13.65
C PRO A 24 5.24 -3.44 13.95
N GLY A 25 6.19 -4.17 13.37
CA GLY A 25 6.33 -5.62 13.56
C GLY A 25 5.17 -6.46 13.05
N LEU A 26 4.38 -5.92 12.11
CA LEU A 26 3.22 -6.60 11.55
C LEU A 26 3.56 -7.94 10.91
N LEU A 27 4.75 -8.08 10.32
CA LEU A 27 5.28 -9.35 9.86
C LEU A 27 6.31 -9.86 10.86
N ASP A 28 6.08 -11.07 11.38
CA ASP A 28 7.14 -11.81 12.07
C ASP A 28 8.30 -12.14 11.12
N PRO A 29 9.53 -12.40 11.62
CA PRO A 29 10.71 -12.61 10.79
C PRO A 29 10.57 -13.73 9.75
N ASP A 30 9.88 -14.82 10.09
CA ASP A 30 9.66 -15.96 9.20
C ASP A 30 8.71 -15.58 8.07
N SER A 31 7.63 -14.87 8.39
CA SER A 31 6.66 -14.37 7.40
C SER A 31 7.28 -13.32 6.48
N LEU A 32 8.09 -12.42 7.02
CA LEU A 32 8.86 -11.46 6.22
C LEU A 32 9.79 -12.18 5.25
N THR A 33 10.50 -13.22 5.73
CA THR A 33 11.41 -14.01 4.89
C THR A 33 10.65 -14.73 3.77
N ALA A 34 9.53 -15.38 4.09
CA ALA A 34 8.70 -16.07 3.11
C ALA A 34 8.11 -15.12 2.06
N LEU A 35 7.53 -14.00 2.49
CA LEU A 35 6.96 -13.01 1.57
C LEU A 35 8.02 -12.31 0.72
N ARG A 36 9.23 -12.06 1.26
CA ARG A 36 10.35 -11.55 0.45
C ARG A 36 10.80 -12.53 -0.62
N ALA A 37 10.91 -13.81 -0.28
CA ALA A 37 11.26 -14.85 -1.25
C ALA A 37 10.20 -14.94 -2.35
N GLU A 38 8.92 -14.90 -1.97
CA GLU A 38 7.81 -14.95 -2.90
C GLU A 38 7.73 -13.70 -3.79
N ALA A 39 7.91 -12.50 -3.22
CA ALA A 39 7.95 -11.26 -4.00
C ALA A 39 9.10 -11.24 -5.02
N ARG A 40 10.28 -11.77 -4.66
CA ARG A 40 11.42 -11.91 -5.58
C ARG A 40 11.13 -12.88 -6.73
N ARG A 41 10.41 -13.98 -6.43
CA ARG A 41 9.98 -14.93 -7.47
C ARG A 41 8.99 -14.27 -8.43
N LEU A 42 8.02 -13.54 -7.90
CA LEU A 42 6.98 -12.85 -8.66
C LEU A 42 7.50 -11.64 -9.45
N GLU A 43 8.53 -10.95 -8.95
CA GLU A 43 9.18 -9.82 -9.63
C GLU A 43 9.69 -10.20 -11.03
N LEU A 44 10.02 -11.46 -11.27
CA LEU A 44 10.44 -11.97 -12.58
C LEU A 44 9.37 -11.77 -13.67
N SER A 45 8.10 -11.70 -13.29
CA SER A 45 6.98 -11.48 -14.19
C SER A 45 6.40 -10.06 -14.09
N ALA A 46 7.00 -9.19 -13.26
CA ALA A 46 6.52 -7.83 -13.02
C ALA A 46 6.90 -6.90 -14.17
N ALA A 47 6.05 -5.88 -14.40
CA ALA A 47 6.20 -4.94 -15.49
C ALA A 47 6.75 -3.60 -14.98
N ARG A 48 7.68 -3.01 -15.74
CA ARG A 48 8.10 -1.63 -15.50
C ARG A 48 7.00 -0.66 -15.95
N ARG A 49 6.73 0.34 -15.13
CA ARG A 49 5.81 1.44 -15.38
C ARG A 49 6.55 2.76 -15.26
N ASP A 50 6.55 3.51 -16.37
CA ASP A 50 7.19 4.82 -16.51
C ASP A 50 6.25 5.75 -17.27
N PHE A 51 5.31 6.37 -16.57
CA PHE A 51 4.32 7.26 -17.19
C PHE A 51 3.76 8.28 -16.19
N SER A 52 3.03 9.27 -16.71
CA SER A 52 2.25 10.23 -15.92
C SER A 52 0.80 9.80 -15.87
N MET A 53 0.22 9.71 -14.67
CA MET A 53 -1.16 9.30 -14.46
C MET A 53 -2.09 10.50 -14.71
N GLU A 54 -2.68 10.60 -15.89
CA GLU A 54 -3.51 11.75 -16.31
C GLU A 54 -4.69 12.01 -15.35
N CYS A 55 -5.38 10.95 -14.90
CA CYS A 55 -6.50 11.08 -13.96
C CYS A 55 -6.07 11.50 -12.53
N MET A 56 -4.77 11.65 -12.28
CA MET A 56 -4.18 12.10 -11.02
C MET A 56 -3.28 13.32 -11.25
N ALA A 57 -3.77 14.29 -12.04
CA ALA A 57 -3.07 15.54 -12.38
C ALA A 57 -1.68 15.32 -13.01
N GLY A 58 -1.50 14.24 -13.78
CA GLY A 58 -0.24 13.91 -14.44
C GLY A 58 0.87 13.43 -13.49
N SER A 59 0.52 13.01 -12.26
CA SER A 59 1.50 12.58 -11.27
C SER A 59 2.30 11.34 -11.74
N PRO A 60 3.61 11.26 -11.44
CA PRO A 60 4.47 10.22 -12.01
C PRO A 60 4.21 8.83 -11.44
N ARG A 61 4.41 7.81 -12.27
CA ARG A 61 4.54 6.40 -11.88
C ARG A 61 5.85 5.90 -12.45
N HIS A 62 6.85 5.76 -11.59
CA HIS A 62 8.18 5.24 -11.93
C HIS A 62 8.46 4.07 -10.98
N MET A 63 8.06 2.87 -11.39
CA MET A 63 8.10 1.69 -10.55
C MET A 63 7.92 0.40 -11.34
N THR A 64 8.36 -0.71 -10.77
CA THR A 64 7.96 -2.04 -11.25
C THR A 64 6.76 -2.53 -10.46
N THR A 65 5.74 -3.03 -11.15
CA THR A 65 4.47 -3.45 -10.55
C THR A 65 4.06 -4.84 -11.00
N LEU A 66 3.30 -5.53 -10.14
CA LEU A 66 2.61 -6.76 -10.48
C LEU A 66 1.18 -6.70 -9.95
N GLY A 67 0.20 -6.93 -10.84
CA GLY A 67 -1.21 -6.85 -10.53
C GLY A 67 -1.79 -8.07 -9.82
N GLY A 68 -2.98 -7.89 -9.25
CA GLY A 68 -3.67 -8.91 -8.46
C GLY A 68 -4.12 -10.13 -9.26
N LEU A 69 -4.38 -9.98 -10.57
CA LEU A 69 -4.71 -11.11 -11.45
C LEU A 69 -3.57 -12.13 -11.48
N GLN A 70 -2.35 -11.65 -11.73
CA GLN A 70 -1.18 -12.52 -11.82
C GLN A 70 -0.76 -13.06 -10.45
N ILE A 71 -0.79 -12.22 -9.41
CA ILE A 71 -0.51 -12.66 -8.04
C ILE A 71 -1.47 -13.76 -7.61
N ALA A 72 -2.76 -13.68 -7.97
CA ALA A 72 -3.74 -14.69 -7.60
C ALA A 72 -3.54 -16.04 -8.32
N GLN A 73 -2.99 -16.00 -9.53
CA GLN A 73 -2.67 -17.21 -10.28
C GLN A 73 -1.39 -17.88 -9.77
N GLU A 74 -0.41 -17.06 -9.40
CA GLU A 74 0.94 -17.55 -9.11
C GLU A 74 1.24 -17.71 -7.62
N SER A 75 0.50 -17.05 -6.72
CA SER A 75 0.84 -16.97 -5.29
C SER A 75 -0.33 -17.29 -4.36
N PRO A 76 -0.54 -18.57 -4.02
CA PRO A 76 -1.46 -18.96 -2.96
C PRO A 76 -1.11 -18.33 -1.61
N LEU A 77 0.17 -18.03 -1.36
CA LEU A 77 0.63 -17.38 -0.14
C LEU A 77 0.06 -15.97 0.01
N ILE A 78 0.21 -15.12 -1.01
CA ILE A 78 -0.28 -13.73 -0.95
C ILE A 78 -1.81 -13.69 -1.00
N SER A 79 -2.45 -14.52 -1.83
CA SER A 79 -3.92 -14.58 -1.87
C SER A 79 -4.52 -15.14 -0.58
N GLY A 80 -3.88 -16.12 0.05
CA GLY A 80 -4.28 -16.65 1.36
C GLY A 80 -4.14 -15.59 2.46
N LEU A 81 -3.06 -14.81 2.44
CA LEU A 81 -2.88 -13.65 3.33
C LEU A 81 -4.00 -12.62 3.15
N TYR A 82 -4.29 -12.27 1.91
CA TYR A 82 -5.31 -11.28 1.57
C TYR A 82 -6.71 -11.67 2.10
N GLN A 83 -7.05 -12.95 2.01
CA GLN A 83 -8.35 -13.51 2.40
C GLN A 83 -8.42 -13.97 3.87
N GLY A 84 -7.34 -13.79 4.64
CA GLY A 84 -7.24 -14.29 6.01
C GLY A 84 -8.33 -13.72 6.93
N ALA A 85 -9.09 -14.59 7.58
CA ALA A 85 -10.19 -14.19 8.46
C ALA A 85 -9.73 -13.32 9.65
N ASP A 86 -8.58 -13.64 10.25
CA ASP A 86 -8.01 -12.86 11.36
C ASP A 86 -7.65 -11.43 10.92
N LEU A 87 -7.14 -11.27 9.70
CA LEU A 87 -6.83 -9.96 9.15
C LEU A 87 -8.11 -9.17 8.89
N LEU A 88 -9.12 -9.77 8.25
CA LEU A 88 -10.41 -9.12 8.02
C LEU A 88 -11.08 -8.71 9.35
N ALA A 89 -11.04 -9.58 10.36
CA ALA A 89 -11.57 -9.28 11.69
C ALA A 89 -10.81 -8.12 12.36
N PHE A 90 -9.49 -8.08 12.23
CA PHE A 90 -8.68 -6.96 12.72
C PHE A 90 -9.06 -5.65 12.01
N LEU A 91 -9.13 -5.64 10.67
CA LEU A 91 -9.50 -4.45 9.89
C LEU A 91 -10.90 -3.97 10.26
N ALA A 92 -11.87 -4.88 10.39
CA ALA A 92 -13.22 -4.57 10.85
C ALA A 92 -13.22 -3.93 12.25
N SER A 93 -12.39 -4.43 13.17
CA SER A 93 -12.26 -3.89 14.52
C SER A 93 -11.72 -2.44 14.52
N VAL A 94 -10.72 -2.17 13.67
CA VAL A 94 -10.09 -0.85 13.52
C VAL A 94 -11.04 0.12 12.81
N LEU A 95 -11.73 -0.31 11.76
CA LEU A 95 -12.71 0.52 11.05
C LEU A 95 -13.96 0.79 11.90
N GLY A 96 -14.32 -0.13 12.79
CA GLY A 96 -15.56 -0.08 13.56
C GLY A 96 -16.81 -0.48 12.79
N GLY A 97 -16.65 -1.28 11.74
CA GLY A 97 -17.72 -1.77 10.89
C GLY A 97 -17.25 -2.94 10.03
N GLU A 98 -18.09 -3.35 9.09
CA GLU A 98 -17.76 -4.45 8.18
C GLU A 98 -16.66 -4.07 7.20
N VAL A 99 -15.74 -5.01 6.96
CA VAL A 99 -14.69 -4.93 5.94
C VAL A 99 -14.84 -6.14 5.03
N ALA A 100 -14.75 -5.89 3.73
CA ALA A 100 -14.82 -6.90 2.68
C ALA A 100 -13.55 -6.85 1.82
N THR A 101 -13.25 -7.98 1.20
CA THR A 101 -12.30 -8.01 0.09
C THR A 101 -12.89 -7.28 -1.12
N VAL A 102 -12.00 -6.76 -1.94
CA VAL A 102 -12.29 -6.14 -3.22
C VAL A 102 -12.56 -7.23 -4.27
N GLY A 103 -13.68 -7.08 -4.97
CA GLY A 103 -14.08 -7.97 -6.06
C GLY A 103 -13.29 -7.75 -7.35
N ASP A 104 -12.81 -6.54 -7.60
CA ASP A 104 -11.92 -6.25 -8.73
C ASP A 104 -10.61 -7.05 -8.60
N PRO A 105 -10.29 -7.94 -9.57
CA PRO A 105 -9.10 -8.73 -9.48
C PRO A 105 -7.80 -7.95 -9.77
N VAL A 106 -7.88 -6.73 -10.31
CA VAL A 106 -6.69 -5.98 -10.76
C VAL A 106 -5.89 -5.41 -9.60
N GLU A 107 -6.52 -4.69 -8.67
CA GLU A 107 -5.79 -3.96 -7.61
C GLU A 107 -5.94 -4.50 -6.17
N ARG A 108 -6.72 -5.57 -5.96
CA ARG A 108 -7.01 -6.12 -4.63
C ARG A 108 -5.76 -6.49 -3.80
N HIS A 109 -4.70 -6.96 -4.45
CA HIS A 109 -3.41 -7.24 -3.83
C HIS A 109 -2.30 -7.10 -4.87
N VAL A 110 -1.46 -6.09 -4.74
CA VAL A 110 -0.46 -5.71 -5.74
C VAL A 110 0.94 -5.64 -5.15
N LEU A 111 1.95 -5.88 -5.98
CA LEU A 111 3.35 -5.71 -5.62
C LEU A 111 3.87 -4.42 -6.25
N ASN A 112 4.43 -3.53 -5.43
CA ASN A 112 5.02 -2.27 -5.87
C ASN A 112 6.50 -2.24 -5.50
N ILE A 113 7.36 -2.03 -6.49
CA ILE A 113 8.81 -2.11 -6.37
C ILE A 113 9.46 -0.83 -6.90
N LEU A 114 10.05 -0.05 -6.00
CA LEU A 114 10.95 1.04 -6.33
C LEU A 114 12.38 0.52 -6.15
N HIS A 115 13.19 0.58 -7.20
CA HIS A 115 14.55 0.01 -7.18
C HIS A 115 15.56 0.77 -8.05
N ARG A 116 15.12 1.84 -8.74
CA ARG A 116 15.99 2.77 -9.46
C ARG A 116 15.95 4.12 -8.77
N GLU A 117 17.05 4.88 -8.85
CA GLU A 117 17.06 6.28 -8.45
C GLU A 117 15.96 7.04 -9.23
N GLY A 118 15.23 7.92 -8.54
CA GLY A 118 14.08 8.64 -9.08
C GLY A 118 12.75 7.87 -9.04
N ASP A 119 12.76 6.56 -8.76
CA ASP A 119 11.51 5.78 -8.66
C ASP A 119 10.58 6.35 -7.58
N THR A 120 9.30 6.48 -7.91
CA THR A 120 8.28 7.13 -7.08
C THR A 120 6.89 6.56 -7.36
N HIS A 121 6.04 6.62 -6.33
CA HIS A 121 4.59 6.57 -6.49
C HIS A 121 4.05 8.00 -6.32
N GLY A 122 3.79 8.69 -7.42
CA GLY A 122 3.30 10.07 -7.40
C GLY A 122 1.97 10.25 -6.68
N ALA A 123 1.59 11.50 -6.44
CA ALA A 123 0.39 11.87 -5.70
C ALA A 123 -0.89 11.20 -6.23
N HIS A 124 -1.68 10.63 -5.32
CA HIS A 124 -2.99 10.03 -5.62
C HIS A 124 -3.84 9.86 -4.36
N THR A 125 -5.10 9.48 -4.59
CA THR A 125 -5.97 8.75 -3.67
C THR A 125 -6.30 7.40 -4.29
N ASP A 126 -6.70 6.43 -3.48
CA ASP A 126 -7.11 5.12 -3.98
C ASP A 126 -8.61 5.07 -4.25
N ASP A 127 -9.03 4.13 -5.10
CA ASP A 127 -10.43 3.88 -5.40
C ASP A 127 -11.17 3.21 -4.22
N TYR A 128 -10.46 2.36 -3.47
CA TYR A 128 -11.00 1.63 -2.33
C TYR A 128 -10.69 2.30 -0.99
N PRO A 129 -11.59 2.17 0.02
CA PRO A 129 -11.46 2.84 1.31
C PRO A 129 -10.19 2.55 2.12
N LEU A 130 -9.65 1.35 2.00
CA LEU A 130 -8.59 0.85 2.87
C LEU A 130 -7.44 0.29 2.06
N ALA A 131 -6.24 0.79 2.32
CA ALA A 131 -4.99 0.21 1.85
C ALA A 131 -4.16 -0.27 3.04
N LEU A 132 -3.88 -1.57 3.09
CA LEU A 132 -2.91 -2.15 4.01
C LEU A 132 -1.60 -2.39 3.26
N VAL A 133 -0.57 -1.66 3.63
CA VAL A 133 0.75 -1.72 2.98
C VAL A 133 1.73 -2.44 3.88
N LEU A 134 2.38 -3.48 3.35
CA LEU A 134 3.35 -4.34 4.04
C LEU A 134 4.74 -4.11 3.44
N PHE A 135 5.72 -3.75 4.26
CA PHE A 135 7.08 -3.48 3.81
C PHE A 135 7.91 -4.76 3.80
N LEU A 136 8.23 -5.26 2.61
CA LEU A 136 9.13 -6.40 2.42
C LEU A 136 10.58 -5.91 2.36
N GLU A 137 10.81 -4.78 1.69
CA GLU A 137 12.08 -4.07 1.64
C GLU A 137 11.80 -2.57 1.80
N ALA A 138 12.68 -1.85 2.48
CA ALA A 138 12.58 -0.41 2.66
C ALA A 138 13.96 0.25 2.60
N PRO A 139 14.05 1.53 2.17
CA PRO A 139 15.25 2.32 2.31
C PRO A 139 15.69 2.37 3.78
N PRO A 140 16.98 2.23 4.10
CA PRO A 140 17.44 2.14 5.48
C PRO A 140 17.25 3.46 6.24
N ARG A 141 17.22 4.60 5.54
CA ARG A 141 17.13 5.93 6.12
C ARG A 141 16.16 6.81 5.34
N PRO A 142 15.43 7.73 5.98
CA PRO A 142 14.47 8.61 5.29
C PRO A 142 15.08 9.48 4.19
N GLU A 143 16.35 9.89 4.34
CA GLU A 143 17.06 10.67 3.32
C GLU A 143 17.30 9.92 2.01
N ASP A 144 17.22 8.58 2.03
CA ASP A 144 17.37 7.74 0.83
C ASP A 144 16.10 7.74 -0.04
N GLY A 145 15.02 8.40 0.40
CA GLY A 145 13.74 8.47 -0.30
C GLY A 145 12.78 7.36 0.10
N GLY A 146 11.75 7.11 -0.72
CA GLY A 146 10.75 6.07 -0.47
C GLY A 146 9.86 6.29 0.75
N VAL A 147 9.82 7.53 1.25
CA VAL A 147 9.04 7.97 2.41
C VAL A 147 7.59 8.19 1.97
N LEU A 148 6.63 7.72 2.76
CA LEU A 148 5.22 8.05 2.56
C LEU A 148 4.99 9.51 2.97
N GLU A 149 4.39 10.31 2.10
CA GLU A 149 3.87 11.63 2.41
C GLU A 149 2.35 11.61 2.24
N PHE A 150 1.63 12.15 3.20
CA PHE A 150 0.17 12.04 3.23
C PHE A 150 -0.50 13.19 3.97
N SER A 151 -1.72 13.52 3.54
CA SER A 151 -2.55 14.59 4.12
C SER A 151 -3.91 14.03 4.57
N PRO A 152 -4.05 13.65 5.86
CA PRO A 152 -5.27 13.02 6.38
C PRO A 152 -6.55 13.79 6.09
N GLY A 153 -7.57 13.10 5.57
CA GLY A 153 -8.89 13.68 5.31
C GLY A 153 -8.91 14.75 4.20
N ARG A 154 -7.85 14.82 3.39
CA ARG A 154 -7.72 15.69 2.23
C ARG A 154 -7.56 14.82 0.99
N GLN A 155 -8.39 15.01 -0.02
CA GLN A 155 -8.28 14.31 -1.31
C GLN A 155 -7.55 15.15 -2.37
N ASP A 156 -7.45 16.46 -2.15
CA ASP A 156 -6.69 17.36 -3.01
C ASP A 156 -5.21 17.01 -2.96
N LEU A 157 -4.62 16.76 -4.13
CA LEU A 157 -3.23 16.34 -4.25
C LEU A 157 -2.25 17.48 -3.94
N ASP A 158 -2.67 18.74 -4.11
CA ASP A 158 -1.83 19.91 -3.83
C ASP A 158 -1.55 20.08 -2.33
N GLU A 159 -2.40 19.50 -1.48
CA GLU A 159 -2.21 19.47 -0.02
C GLU A 159 -0.92 18.73 0.38
N LEU A 160 -0.35 17.90 -0.48
CA LEU A 160 0.95 17.24 -0.26
C LEU A 160 2.16 18.19 -0.39
N ASN A 161 1.93 19.43 -0.82
CA ASN A 161 2.93 20.47 -0.88
C ASN A 161 2.78 21.48 0.27
N SER A 162 1.79 21.29 1.15
CA SER A 162 1.53 22.17 2.28
C SER A 162 2.34 21.78 3.52
N ALA A 163 2.46 22.71 4.47
CA ALA A 163 3.15 22.48 5.74
C ALA A 163 2.45 21.46 6.66
N THR A 164 1.21 21.06 6.35
CA THR A 164 0.45 20.06 7.13
C THR A 164 0.68 18.63 6.64
N THR A 165 1.44 18.45 5.55
CA THR A 165 1.83 17.13 5.04
C THR A 165 2.58 16.35 6.10
N ARG A 166 2.09 15.15 6.39
CA ARG A 166 2.73 14.21 7.31
C ARG A 166 3.66 13.29 6.54
N ARG A 167 4.72 12.82 7.20
CA ARG A 167 5.73 11.94 6.61
C ARG A 167 5.91 10.70 7.48
N ALA A 168 5.99 9.53 6.85
CA ALA A 168 6.23 8.27 7.53
C ALA A 168 7.30 7.45 6.81
N HIS A 169 8.33 7.07 7.56
CA HIS A 169 9.36 6.12 7.14
C HIS A 169 9.11 4.78 7.85
N HIS A 170 9.37 3.68 7.16
CA HIS A 170 9.09 2.34 7.63
C HIS A 170 10.29 1.42 7.43
N GLN A 171 10.35 0.40 8.28
CA GLN A 171 11.35 -0.66 8.21
C GLN A 171 10.76 -1.94 7.60
N PRO A 172 11.60 -2.85 7.07
CA PRO A 172 11.15 -4.17 6.66
C PRO A 172 10.43 -4.90 7.79
N GLY A 173 9.29 -5.51 7.47
CA GLY A 173 8.41 -6.20 8.41
C GLY A 173 7.35 -5.31 9.06
N GLU A 174 7.42 -3.99 8.89
CA GLU A 174 6.36 -3.08 9.31
C GLU A 174 5.26 -2.99 8.26
N GLY A 175 4.14 -2.40 8.65
CA GLY A 175 3.11 -1.96 7.73
C GLY A 175 2.37 -0.72 8.21
N TYR A 176 1.41 -0.30 7.43
CA TYR A 176 0.41 0.68 7.86
C TYR A 176 -0.94 0.40 7.19
N LEU A 177 -1.99 0.81 7.88
CA LEU A 177 -3.33 0.93 7.30
C LEU A 177 -3.61 2.40 6.97
N LEU A 178 -4.17 2.66 5.80
CA LEU A 178 -4.52 4.00 5.32
C LEU A 178 -6.00 4.06 4.91
N ARG A 179 -6.68 5.15 5.26
CA ARG A 179 -7.94 5.62 4.64
C ARG A 179 -7.64 6.22 3.28
N SER A 180 -7.18 5.39 2.36
CA SER A 180 -6.57 5.82 1.10
C SER A 180 -7.54 6.50 0.14
N ASP A 181 -8.84 6.26 0.30
CA ASP A 181 -9.88 6.96 -0.44
C ASP A 181 -10.02 8.44 -0.07
N ARG A 182 -9.64 8.81 1.16
CA ARG A 182 -9.84 10.16 1.73
C ARG A 182 -8.52 10.84 2.08
N THR A 183 -7.41 10.24 1.68
CA THR A 183 -6.08 10.70 2.06
C THR A 183 -5.23 10.76 0.80
N ALA A 184 -4.98 11.98 0.32
CA ALA A 184 -3.99 12.26 -0.69
C ALA A 184 -2.65 11.81 -0.14
N HIS A 185 -1.93 11.02 -0.93
CA HIS A 185 -0.64 10.49 -0.53
C HIS A 185 0.28 10.25 -1.72
N ARG A 186 1.59 10.21 -1.45
CA ARG A 186 2.65 9.88 -2.41
C ARG A 186 3.81 9.17 -1.71
N VAL A 187 4.70 8.59 -2.50
CA VAL A 187 5.97 8.05 -2.05
C VAL A 187 7.09 8.90 -2.64
N THR A 188 7.94 9.48 -1.79
CA THR A 188 9.04 10.32 -2.28
C THR A 188 9.97 9.53 -3.20
N PRO A 189 10.57 10.17 -4.22
CA PRO A 189 11.54 9.52 -5.09
C PRO A 189 12.69 8.88 -4.31
N LEU A 190 13.23 7.76 -4.80
CA LEU A 190 14.50 7.22 -4.30
C LEU A 190 15.66 8.17 -4.69
N ASN A 191 16.51 8.51 -3.72
CA ASN A 191 17.51 9.57 -3.89
C ASN A 191 18.92 9.08 -4.23
N ARG A 192 19.13 7.76 -4.33
CA ARG A 192 20.42 7.17 -4.73
C ARG A 192 20.25 5.75 -5.29
N PRO A 193 21.18 5.26 -6.12
CA PRO A 193 21.14 3.91 -6.65
C PRO A 193 21.40 2.84 -5.57
N GLY A 194 21.00 1.60 -5.86
CA GLY A 194 21.22 0.45 -4.97
C GLY A 194 20.27 0.35 -3.78
N ILE A 195 19.26 1.22 -3.70
CA ILE A 195 18.22 1.22 -2.67
C ILE A 195 16.93 0.64 -3.23
N ARG A 196 16.18 -0.07 -2.38
CA ARG A 196 14.92 -0.71 -2.76
C ARG A 196 13.81 -0.39 -1.76
N ARG A 197 12.61 -0.24 -2.28
CA ARG A 197 11.34 -0.24 -1.54
C ARG A 197 10.40 -1.22 -2.22
N THR A 198 10.16 -2.35 -1.59
CA THR A 198 9.29 -3.41 -2.10
C THR A 198 8.15 -3.58 -1.12
N VAL A 199 6.93 -3.30 -1.55
CA VAL A 199 5.73 -3.40 -0.70
C VAL A 199 4.64 -4.23 -1.35
N LEU A 200 3.92 -4.98 -0.53
CA LEU A 200 2.59 -5.48 -0.89
C LEU A 200 1.56 -4.44 -0.48
N ASN A 201 0.73 -4.00 -1.41
CA ASN A 201 -0.44 -3.18 -1.10
C ASN A 201 -1.70 -4.04 -1.24
N LEU A 202 -2.46 -4.16 -0.16
CA LEU A 202 -3.69 -4.94 -0.07
C LEU A 202 -4.87 -3.99 0.06
N ALA A 203 -5.72 -3.94 -0.96
CA ALA A 203 -6.90 -3.08 -0.98
C ALA A 203 -8.10 -3.80 -0.37
N TYR A 204 -8.77 -3.13 0.56
CA TYR A 204 -9.99 -3.60 1.21
C TYR A 204 -11.09 -2.56 1.06
N THR A 205 -12.33 -3.03 1.15
CA THR A 205 -13.49 -2.17 1.00
C THR A 205 -14.56 -2.47 2.04
N VAL A 206 -15.69 -1.80 1.94
CA VAL A 206 -16.88 -2.00 2.74
C VAL A 206 -17.99 -2.60 1.86
N PRO A 207 -18.96 -3.33 2.45
CA PRO A 207 -20.14 -3.78 1.71
C PRO A 207 -20.79 -2.62 0.92
N GLY A 208 -21.09 -2.87 -0.35
CA GLY A 208 -21.71 -1.88 -1.24
C GLY A 208 -20.75 -0.95 -1.99
N ARG A 209 -19.43 -0.93 -1.71
CA ARG A 209 -18.43 -0.14 -2.45
C ARG A 209 -17.42 -1.02 -3.19
N GLN A 210 -17.90 -1.75 -4.20
CA GLN A 210 -17.07 -2.73 -4.92
C GLN A 210 -16.51 -2.24 -6.26
N ALA A 211 -17.05 -1.14 -6.80
CA ALA A 211 -16.59 -0.59 -8.07
C ALA A 211 -15.42 0.38 -7.86
N PRO A 212 -14.37 0.32 -8.69
CA PRO A 212 -13.35 1.36 -8.73
C PRO A 212 -13.93 2.68 -9.25
N THR A 213 -13.33 3.81 -8.88
CA THR A 213 -13.79 5.14 -9.32
C THR A 213 -12.95 5.75 -10.44
N THR A 214 -11.77 5.18 -10.72
CA THR A 214 -10.84 5.65 -11.74
C THR A 214 -10.30 4.49 -12.59
N PRO A 215 -9.70 4.75 -13.77
CA PRO A 215 -9.01 3.72 -14.53
C PRO A 215 -7.57 3.45 -14.02
N SER A 216 -7.14 4.09 -12.93
CA SER A 216 -5.74 4.15 -12.52
C SER A 216 -5.14 2.76 -12.24
N ALA A 217 -5.91 1.89 -11.59
CA ALA A 217 -5.57 0.50 -11.32
C ALA A 217 -5.22 -0.27 -12.59
N SER A 218 -6.10 -0.22 -13.59
CA SER A 218 -5.90 -0.91 -14.87
C SER A 218 -4.69 -0.39 -15.64
N LEU A 219 -4.40 0.91 -15.57
CA LEU A 219 -3.21 1.48 -16.21
C LEU A 219 -1.91 1.07 -15.50
N LEU A 220 -1.96 0.92 -14.18
CA LEU A 220 -0.77 0.63 -13.38
C LEU A 220 -0.47 -0.87 -13.28
N TYR A 221 -1.51 -1.70 -13.21
CA TYR A 221 -1.44 -3.13 -12.88
C TYR A 221 -2.00 -4.07 -13.95
N GLY A 222 -2.66 -3.54 -14.98
CA GLY A 222 -3.21 -4.31 -16.10
C GLY A 222 -2.22 -4.65 -17.20
#